data_AF-A0A5N9B510-F1
#
_entry.id   AF-A0A5N9B510-F1
#
_cell.length_a   1.000
_cell.length_b   1.000
_cell.length_c   1.000
_cell.angle_alpha   90.00
_cell.angle_beta   90.00
_cell.angle_gamma   90.00
#
_symmetry.space_group_name_H-M   'P 1'
#
loop_
_entity.id
_entity.type
_entity.pdbx_description
1 polymer ?
#
loop_
_entity_poly.entity_id
_entity_poly.type
_entity_poly.pdbx_seq_one_letter_code
_entity_poly.pdbx_strand_id
1 'polypeptide(L)'
;MIIFIIGCSSNNNVDTPEKNTPAPAPAASTPASDSDDTMLTSLREKLEVRCVLDATVLTVTCATHQTIANSSIEWINVESGITGNELEYTFIIEDYSPQVTVVLKECVDNNCEEVKKKIPIKHLQHLFQE
;
A
#
# COMPACT_ATOMS: atom_id res chain seq x y z
N MET A 1 -42.46 13.78 14.25
CA MET A 1 -42.77 12.36 13.92
C MET A 1 -42.51 11.55 15.17
N ILE A 2 -43.53 10.80 15.60
CA ILE A 2 -43.73 10.30 16.96
C ILE A 2 -42.99 8.97 17.16
N ILE A 3 -42.35 8.82 18.32
CA ILE A 3 -41.75 7.57 18.81
C ILE A 3 -42.90 6.66 19.29
N PHE A 4 -42.98 5.43 18.78
CA PHE A 4 -43.85 4.39 19.34
C PHE A 4 -43.01 3.30 20.01
N ILE A 5 -43.11 3.26 21.34
CA ILE A 5 -42.72 2.17 22.23
C ILE A 5 -44.03 1.50 22.65
N ILE A 6 -44.28 0.27 22.20
CA ILE A 6 -45.30 -0.67 22.70
C ILE A 6 -44.70 -2.06 22.41
N GLY A 7 -44.45 -2.97 23.33
CA GLY A 7 -45.05 -3.24 24.63
C GLY A 7 -45.31 -4.74 24.67
N CYS A 8 -44.61 -5.47 25.54
CA CYS A 8 -44.76 -6.90 25.75
C CYS A 8 -46.05 -7.24 26.52
N SER A 9 -46.46 -8.53 26.44
CA SER A 9 -47.43 -9.29 27.28
C SER A 9 -48.74 -9.62 26.53
N SER A 10 -49.31 -10.83 26.54
CA SER A 10 -49.15 -12.00 27.44
C SER A 10 -49.59 -13.30 26.73
N ASN A 11 -49.04 -14.41 27.25
CA ASN A 11 -49.51 -15.79 27.31
C ASN A 11 -50.85 -16.18 26.66
N ASN A 12 -50.85 -17.36 26.01
CA ASN A 12 -51.79 -18.43 26.36
C ASN A 12 -51.17 -19.82 26.16
N ASN A 13 -51.65 -20.72 27.01
CA ASN A 13 -51.14 -22.02 27.44
C ASN A 13 -51.76 -23.18 26.62
N VAL A 14 -51.17 -24.38 26.76
CA VAL A 14 -51.69 -25.74 26.44
C VAL A 14 -51.72 -26.08 24.93
N ASP A 15 -51.12 -27.16 24.40
CA ASP A 15 -51.18 -28.59 24.77
C ASP A 15 -49.86 -29.32 24.42
N THR A 16 -49.49 -30.26 25.29
CA THR A 16 -48.50 -31.32 24.99
C THR A 16 -49.21 -32.48 24.30
N PRO A 17 -48.59 -33.08 23.27
CA PRO A 17 -48.62 -34.54 23.22
C PRO A 17 -47.22 -35.13 23.02
N GLU A 18 -47.08 -36.29 23.66
CA GLU A 18 -45.99 -37.24 23.67
C GLU A 18 -45.27 -37.47 22.32
N LYS A 19 -43.94 -37.63 22.43
CA LYS A 19 -43.19 -38.79 21.90
C LYS A 19 -43.00 -38.89 20.37
N ASN A 20 -41.81 -38.48 19.93
CA ASN A 20 -40.74 -39.38 19.43
C ASN A 20 -39.60 -38.53 18.88
N THR A 21 -38.40 -38.68 19.43
CA THR A 21 -37.17 -38.04 18.97
C THR A 21 -36.55 -38.88 17.85
N PRO A 22 -36.37 -38.34 16.63
CA PRO A 22 -35.31 -38.80 15.72
C PRO A 22 -34.06 -37.96 15.99
N ALA A 23 -32.92 -38.63 16.08
CA ALA A 23 -31.60 -38.05 16.24
C ALA A 23 -31.28 -36.94 15.20
N PRO A 24 -30.43 -35.95 15.53
CA PRO A 24 -30.05 -34.91 14.58
C PRO A 24 -29.29 -35.53 13.39
N ALA A 25 -29.77 -35.23 12.17
CA ALA A 25 -29.03 -35.51 10.95
C ALA A 25 -27.71 -34.70 10.94
N PRO A 26 -26.62 -35.26 10.40
CA PRO A 26 -25.34 -34.56 10.37
C PRO A 26 -25.46 -33.28 9.54
N ALA A 27 -25.12 -32.14 10.15
CA ALA A 27 -24.97 -30.88 9.45
C ALA A 27 -23.89 -31.06 8.38
N ALA A 28 -24.30 -30.96 7.12
CA ALA A 28 -23.36 -30.89 6.01
C ALA A 28 -22.51 -29.63 6.19
N SER A 29 -21.23 -29.82 6.51
CA SER A 29 -20.25 -28.74 6.55
C SER A 29 -20.05 -28.24 5.13
N THR A 30 -20.64 -27.10 4.80
CA THR A 30 -20.25 -26.32 3.63
C THR A 30 -18.79 -25.91 3.82
N PRO A 31 -17.85 -26.27 2.94
CA PRO A 31 -16.53 -25.66 2.97
C PRO A 31 -16.74 -24.18 2.60
N ALA A 32 -16.37 -23.27 3.50
CA ALA A 32 -16.12 -21.90 3.09
C ALA A 32 -14.96 -21.98 2.09
N SER A 33 -15.23 -21.64 0.84
CA SER A 33 -14.20 -21.50 -0.20
C SER A 33 -13.23 -20.39 0.21
N ASP A 34 -12.15 -20.76 0.88
CA ASP A 34 -10.92 -19.97 1.04
C ASP A 34 -10.19 -19.90 -0.31
N SER A 35 -10.79 -19.25 -1.30
CA SER A 35 -10.19 -19.15 -2.62
C SER A 35 -10.64 -17.87 -3.30
N ASP A 36 -10.11 -16.72 -2.85
CA ASP A 36 -10.01 -15.54 -3.71
C ASP A 36 -8.99 -14.47 -3.28
N ASP A 37 -8.31 -14.59 -2.12
CA ASP A 37 -7.27 -13.62 -1.75
C ASP A 37 -5.96 -13.75 -2.55
N THR A 38 -5.69 -14.93 -3.13
CA THR A 38 -4.45 -15.20 -3.89
C THR A 38 -4.48 -14.67 -5.32
N MET A 39 -5.66 -14.47 -5.91
CA MET A 39 -5.79 -13.86 -7.26
C MET A 39 -5.73 -12.33 -7.20
N LEU A 40 -6.20 -11.72 -6.10
CA LEU A 40 -6.19 -10.27 -5.90
C LEU A 40 -4.78 -9.73 -5.56
N THR A 41 -3.91 -10.57 -4.99
CA THR A 41 -2.49 -10.24 -4.76
C THR A 41 -1.64 -10.29 -6.03
N SER A 42 -2.08 -10.97 -7.10
CA SER A 42 -1.27 -11.22 -8.30
C SER A 42 -1.32 -10.11 -9.36
N LEU A 43 -2.14 -9.07 -9.18
CA LEU A 43 -2.30 -7.98 -10.15
C LEU A 43 -1.80 -6.62 -9.63
N ARG A 44 -0.91 -6.61 -8.63
CA ARG A 44 -0.26 -5.36 -8.21
C ARG A 44 0.66 -4.87 -9.32
N GLU A 45 0.49 -3.62 -9.74
CA GLU A 45 1.49 -2.95 -10.57
C GLU A 45 2.84 -2.99 -9.83
N LYS A 46 3.93 -3.20 -10.57
CA LYS A 46 5.25 -3.33 -9.97
C LYS A 46 5.75 -1.96 -9.51
N LEU A 47 6.38 -1.89 -8.34
CA LEU A 47 7.01 -0.66 -7.87
C LEU A 47 8.09 -0.20 -8.86
N GLU A 48 7.94 1.00 -9.41
CA GLU A 48 8.82 1.54 -10.45
C GLU A 48 9.17 3.00 -10.22
N VAL A 49 10.44 3.34 -10.46
CA VAL A 49 10.97 4.69 -10.34
C VAL A 49 11.36 5.24 -11.70
N ARG A 50 10.86 6.43 -12.04
CA ARG A 50 11.27 7.21 -13.20
C ARG A 50 11.89 8.51 -12.75
N CYS A 51 13.11 8.81 -13.19
CA CYS A 51 13.79 10.05 -12.85
C CYS A 51 14.25 10.78 -14.10
N VAL A 52 14.22 12.10 -14.04
CA VAL A 52 14.71 13.03 -15.05
C VAL A 52 15.74 13.95 -14.38
N LEU A 53 16.83 14.21 -15.09
CA LEU A 53 17.90 15.11 -14.67
C LEU A 53 17.83 16.37 -15.54
N ASP A 54 17.63 17.52 -14.92
CA ASP A 54 17.86 18.82 -15.53
C ASP A 54 19.29 19.28 -15.20
N ALA A 55 20.19 19.11 -16.17
CA ALA A 55 21.58 19.51 -16.04
C ALA A 55 21.79 21.04 -16.00
N THR A 56 20.81 21.83 -16.43
CA THR A 56 20.91 23.31 -16.44
C THR A 56 20.84 23.88 -15.04
N VAL A 57 19.94 23.33 -14.21
CA VAL A 57 19.72 23.76 -12.81
C VAL A 57 20.13 22.68 -11.81
N LEU A 58 20.88 21.67 -12.26
CA LEU A 58 21.38 20.54 -11.46
C LEU A 58 20.29 19.89 -10.59
N THR A 59 19.10 19.73 -11.14
CA THR A 59 17.93 19.22 -10.41
C THR A 59 17.56 17.83 -10.90
N VAL A 60 17.23 16.93 -9.98
CA VAL A 60 16.67 15.62 -10.27
C VAL A 60 15.22 15.59 -9.81
N THR A 61 14.33 15.18 -10.71
CA THR A 61 12.91 14.93 -10.40
C THR A 61 12.63 13.45 -10.63
N CYS A 62 12.18 12.76 -9.60
CA CYS A 62 11.75 11.37 -9.63
C CYS A 62 10.26 11.28 -9.39
N ALA A 63 9.61 10.32 -10.04
CA ALA A 63 8.20 10.03 -9.87
C ALA A 63 7.98 8.52 -9.76
N THR A 64 6.92 8.16 -9.02
CA THR A 64 6.38 6.82 -8.90
C THR A 64 4.87 6.84 -9.03
N HIS A 65 4.29 5.67 -9.21
CA HIS A 65 2.88 5.42 -8.91
C HIS A 65 2.78 4.65 -7.59
N GLN A 66 1.61 4.71 -6.96
CA GLN A 66 1.29 3.90 -5.80
C GLN A 66 0.81 2.52 -6.29
N THR A 67 1.43 1.45 -5.83
CA THR A 67 1.07 0.08 -6.25
C THR A 67 0.03 -0.55 -5.33
N ILE A 68 -0.08 -0.07 -4.09
CA ILE A 68 -0.98 -0.59 -3.06
C ILE A 68 -1.78 0.56 -2.43
N ALA A 69 -3.11 0.42 -2.40
CA ALA A 69 -3.96 1.40 -1.73
C ALA A 69 -3.62 1.52 -0.23
N ASN A 70 -3.61 2.76 0.28
CA ASN A 70 -3.26 3.10 1.67
C ASN A 70 -1.81 2.75 2.07
N SER A 71 -0.90 2.54 1.12
CA SER A 71 0.53 2.49 1.40
C SER A 71 1.10 3.88 1.67
N SER A 72 2.28 3.94 2.28
CA SER A 72 3.09 5.15 2.38
C SER A 72 4.26 5.09 1.42
N ILE A 73 4.58 6.22 0.80
CA ILE A 73 5.77 6.40 -0.05
C ILE A 73 6.87 7.09 0.77
N GLU A 74 8.11 6.63 0.60
CA GLU A 74 9.31 7.27 1.13
C GLU A 74 10.40 7.33 0.05
N TRP A 75 10.97 8.50 -0.13
CA TRP A 75 12.12 8.77 -0.99
C TRP A 75 13.34 9.11 -0.14
N ILE A 76 14.51 8.69 -0.61
CA ILE A 76 15.79 9.05 -0.01
C ILE A 76 16.80 9.32 -1.13
N ASN A 77 17.37 10.52 -1.17
CA ASN A 77 18.63 10.76 -1.86
C ASN A 77 19.77 10.28 -0.94
N VAL A 78 20.51 9.26 -1.35
CA VAL A 78 21.55 8.63 -0.52
C VAL A 78 22.73 9.58 -0.27
N GLU A 79 23.07 10.41 -1.24
CA GLU A 79 24.22 11.30 -1.18
C GLU A 79 23.96 12.49 -0.24
N SER A 80 22.77 13.08 -0.27
CA SER A 80 22.42 14.24 0.57
C SER A 80 21.67 13.88 1.87
N GLY A 81 21.08 12.69 1.94
CA GLY A 81 20.19 12.29 3.05
C GLY A 81 18.83 12.99 3.04
N ILE A 82 18.53 13.81 2.02
CA ILE A 82 17.22 14.46 1.86
C ILE A 82 16.17 13.39 1.60
N THR A 83 15.02 13.52 2.24
CA THR A 83 13.89 12.60 2.12
C THR A 83 12.64 13.28 1.57
N GLY A 84 11.67 12.47 1.14
CA GLY A 84 10.36 12.92 0.67
C GLY A 84 9.32 11.81 0.80
N ASN A 85 8.04 12.14 0.70
CA ASN A 85 6.93 11.19 0.88
C ASN A 85 5.81 11.33 -0.15
N GLU A 86 6.00 12.22 -1.12
CA GLU A 86 5.05 12.48 -2.20
C GLU A 86 5.26 11.49 -3.36
N LEU A 87 4.33 11.44 -4.30
CA LEU A 87 4.50 10.62 -5.52
C LEU A 87 5.56 11.19 -6.47
N GLU A 88 5.86 12.48 -6.34
CA GLU A 88 6.93 13.18 -7.04
C GLU A 88 7.95 13.72 -6.02
N TYR A 89 9.23 13.50 -6.28
CA TYR A 89 10.33 13.88 -5.41
C TYR A 89 11.39 14.62 -6.21
N THR A 90 11.64 15.87 -5.83
CA THR A 90 12.59 16.76 -6.51
C THR A 90 13.67 17.23 -5.55
N PHE A 91 14.93 17.22 -5.99
CA PHE A 91 16.06 17.74 -5.22
C PHE A 91 17.15 18.32 -6.13
N ILE A 92 17.97 19.21 -5.57
CA ILE A 92 19.13 19.80 -6.23
C ILE A 92 20.37 18.98 -5.88
N ILE A 93 21.27 18.82 -6.84
CA ILE A 93 22.58 18.21 -6.65
C ILE A 93 23.55 19.31 -6.20
N GLU A 94 23.86 19.34 -4.91
CA GLU A 94 24.77 20.35 -4.33
C GLU A 94 26.24 19.94 -4.50
N ASP A 95 26.56 18.68 -4.18
CA ASP A 95 27.92 18.14 -4.26
C ASP A 95 28.08 17.14 -5.41
N TYR A 96 29.24 17.20 -6.08
CA TYR A 96 29.53 16.27 -7.17
C TYR A 96 29.84 14.86 -6.66
N SER A 97 29.06 13.90 -7.18
CA SER A 97 29.36 12.47 -7.18
C SER A 97 29.20 11.96 -8.62
N PRO A 98 29.97 10.96 -9.10
CA PRO A 98 29.79 10.43 -10.46
C PRO A 98 28.39 9.81 -10.71
N GLN A 99 27.64 9.56 -9.64
CA GLN A 99 26.27 9.06 -9.66
C GLN A 99 25.46 9.64 -8.51
N VAL A 100 24.16 9.75 -8.72
CA VAL A 100 23.17 10.03 -7.68
C VAL A 100 22.31 8.79 -7.49
N THR A 101 22.04 8.44 -6.24
CA THR A 101 21.30 7.25 -5.86
C THR A 101 20.03 7.66 -5.15
N VAL A 102 18.89 7.33 -5.75
CA VAL A 102 17.58 7.54 -5.17
C VAL A 102 17.01 6.20 -4.73
N VAL A 103 16.54 6.12 -3.50
CA VAL A 103 15.81 4.97 -2.96
C VAL A 103 14.34 5.37 -2.88
N LEU A 104 13.48 4.52 -3.44
CA LEU A 104 12.03 4.57 -3.24
C LEU A 104 11.63 3.40 -2.36
N LYS A 105 10.81 3.66 -1.35
CA LYS A 105 10.10 2.64 -0.61
C LYS A 105 8.60 2.86 -0.70
N GLU A 106 7.87 1.76 -0.83
CA GLU A 106 6.42 1.73 -0.62
C GLU A 106 6.14 0.76 0.53
N CYS A 107 5.53 1.26 1.61
CA CYS A 107 5.30 0.50 2.83
C CYS A 107 3.82 0.31 3.12
N VAL A 108 3.47 -0.88 3.57
CA VAL A 108 2.18 -1.18 4.21
C VAL A 108 2.50 -1.61 5.64
N ASP A 109 2.03 -0.83 6.61
CA ASP A 109 2.42 -0.94 8.01
C ASP A 109 3.96 -0.91 8.16
N ASN A 110 4.57 -2.02 8.56
CA ASN A 110 6.02 -2.15 8.76
C ASN A 110 6.72 -2.96 7.64
N ASN A 111 6.00 -3.32 6.58
CA ASN A 111 6.55 -4.10 5.47
C ASN A 111 6.75 -3.19 4.25
N CYS A 112 8.01 -2.99 3.84
CA CYS A 112 8.38 -2.09 2.75
C CYS A 112 8.97 -2.85 1.58
N GLU A 113 8.47 -2.57 0.38
CA GLU A 113 9.17 -2.88 -0.87
C GLU A 113 10.09 -1.72 -1.23
N GLU A 114 11.29 -2.02 -1.74
CA GLU A 114 12.32 -1.01 -2.04
C GLU A 114 12.86 -1.14 -3.46
N VAL A 115 12.99 0.00 -4.15
CA VAL A 115 13.66 0.11 -5.45
C VAL A 115 14.77 1.15 -5.37
N LYS A 116 15.97 0.78 -5.83
CA LYS A 116 17.12 1.68 -5.94
C LYS A 116 17.33 2.12 -7.38
N LYS A 117 17.35 3.43 -7.61
CA LYS A 117 17.65 4.05 -8.90
C LYS A 117 19.00 4.75 -8.84
N LYS A 118 19.93 4.34 -9.71
CA LYS A 118 21.20 5.05 -9.93
C LYS A 118 21.09 5.92 -11.18
N ILE A 119 21.45 7.20 -11.04
CA ILE A 119 21.43 8.22 -12.09
C ILE A 119 22.89 8.62 -12.35
N PRO A 120 23.49 8.22 -13.48
CA PRO A 120 24.87 8.57 -13.77
C PRO A 120 25.00 10.05 -14.14
N ILE A 121 25.77 10.81 -13.37
CA ILE A 121 26.00 12.25 -13.61
C ILE A 121 27.48 12.59 -13.89
N LYS A 122 28.33 11.58 -14.11
CA LYS A 122 29.75 11.78 -14.45
C LYS A 122 29.98 12.80 -15.58
N HIS A 123 29.09 12.86 -16.56
CA HIS A 123 29.17 13.81 -17.68
C HIS A 123 29.02 15.28 -17.24
N LEU A 124 28.46 15.53 -16.05
CA LEU A 124 28.29 16.85 -15.46
C LEU A 124 29.47 17.32 -14.62
N GLN A 125 30.55 16.54 -14.48
CA GLN A 125 31.70 16.89 -13.63
C GLN A 125 32.23 18.31 -13.88
N HIS A 126 32.22 18.76 -15.14
CA HIS A 126 32.68 20.09 -15.55
C HIS A 126 31.85 21.25 -14.97
N LEU A 127 30.62 20.99 -14.51
CA LEU A 127 29.74 22.00 -13.90
C LEU A 127 30.05 22.24 -12.42
N PHE A 128 30.88 21.39 -11.81
CA PHE A 128 31.24 21.44 -10.38
C PHE A 128 32.72 21.81 -10.15
N GLN A 129 33.40 22.31 -11.18
CA GLN A 129 34.79 22.75 -11.09
C GLN A 129 34.81 24.27 -10.84
N GLU A 130 35.35 24.68 -9.68
CA GLU A 130 35.68 26.08 -9.36
C GLU A 130 36.91 26.57 -10.14
#